data_AF-A0A0W7X6T2-F1
#
_entry.id   AF-A0A0W7X6T2-F1
#
_cell.length_a   1.000
_cell.length_b   1.000
_cell.length_c   1.000
_cell.angle_alpha   90.00
_cell.angle_beta   90.00
_cell.angle_gamma   90.00
#
_symmetry.space_group_name_H-M   'P 1'
#
loop_
_entity.id
_entity.type
_entity.pdbx_description
1 polymer ?
#
loop_
_entity_poly.entity_id
_entity_poly.type
_entity_poly.pdbx_seq_one_letter_code
_entity_poly.pdbx_strand_id
1 'polypeptide(L)'
;MSAPTSHDPVAVNTKDGVVWMRRAVTEDGRGLYAMDGAVPWCPEFVMASLSDLAERGITGSADVLPVPVGPEPQALRDADELAAFRALELGDVDGRVSASCGKPGHPTWLRKVDDTRACPWCVMDLQNDSLVARTHQLALYQEMERNFWGNQRVDESLAAVANRRIAELNEERDKLRARVAELEAEKQQASALGAAAEERLAARILGDEAAADELPEVEVRAQRAALVAMLPKAPPPVPMPGQGPELRAAYGVWERVAGVLGVELPQGPPMSVAESSEKLRLLFAGAEAMGIPLPPRGDDSPEAGDGS
;
A
#
# COMPACT_ATOMS: atom_id res chain seq x y z
N MET A 1 16.84 -33.28 3.28
CA MET A 1 16.87 -31.94 2.67
C MET A 1 17.97 -31.17 3.38
N SER A 2 19.00 -30.72 2.65
CA SER A 2 20.07 -29.91 3.24
C SER A 2 19.53 -28.51 3.52
N ALA A 3 19.86 -27.93 4.68
CA ALA A 3 19.48 -26.55 4.98
C ALA A 3 20.14 -25.60 3.95
N PRO A 4 19.44 -24.58 3.44
CA PRO A 4 20.04 -23.58 2.57
C PRO A 4 21.21 -22.90 3.30
N THR A 5 22.41 -22.99 2.70
CA THR A 5 23.63 -22.37 3.21
C THR A 5 23.84 -21.05 2.48
N SER A 6 24.10 -19.97 3.22
CA SER A 6 24.34 -18.64 2.67
C SER A 6 25.78 -18.19 2.95
N HIS A 7 26.40 -17.57 1.94
CA HIS A 7 27.72 -16.93 2.05
C HIS A 7 27.68 -15.56 2.73
N ASP A 8 26.50 -15.08 3.09
CA ASP A 8 26.35 -13.77 3.71
C ASP A 8 26.91 -13.76 5.16
N PRO A 9 27.37 -12.62 5.66
CA PRO A 9 27.90 -12.54 7.01
C PRO A 9 26.86 -12.92 8.08
N VAL A 10 27.33 -13.43 9.21
CA VAL A 10 26.45 -13.78 10.35
C VAL A 10 26.02 -12.51 11.09
N ALA A 11 26.89 -11.51 11.15
CA ALA A 11 26.61 -10.22 11.77
C ALA A 11 27.12 -9.05 10.92
N VAL A 12 26.36 -7.96 10.90
CA VAL A 12 26.65 -6.72 10.14
C VAL A 12 26.48 -5.53 11.07
N ASN A 13 27.46 -4.63 11.08
CA ASN A 13 27.41 -3.37 11.83
C ASN A 13 27.23 -2.22 10.87
N THR A 14 26.19 -1.40 11.06
CA THR A 14 25.91 -0.21 10.24
C THR A 14 26.56 1.06 10.81
N LYS A 15 26.62 2.14 10.03
CA LYS A 15 27.25 3.43 10.44
C LYS A 15 26.58 4.10 11.62
N ASP A 16 25.29 3.82 11.83
CA ASP A 16 24.52 4.24 13.01
C ASP A 16 24.88 3.45 14.28
N GLY A 17 25.82 2.50 14.21
CA GLY A 17 26.29 1.70 15.35
C GLY A 17 25.36 0.54 15.71
N VAL A 18 24.33 0.28 14.91
CA VAL A 18 23.39 -0.83 15.13
C VAL A 18 24.03 -2.14 14.65
N VAL A 19 23.92 -3.18 15.49
CA VAL A 19 24.34 -4.54 15.18
C VAL A 19 23.15 -5.31 14.62
N TRP A 20 23.34 -5.93 13.46
CA TRP A 20 22.34 -6.73 12.76
C TRP A 20 22.82 -8.18 12.68
N MET A 21 21.96 -9.11 13.07
CA MET A 21 22.25 -10.54 13.11
C MET A 21 21.43 -11.26 12.05
N ARG A 22 22.05 -12.18 11.30
CA ARG A 22 21.37 -13.02 10.32
C ARG A 22 20.41 -13.97 11.04
N ARG A 23 19.11 -13.89 10.72
CA ARG A 23 18.05 -14.70 11.34
C ARG A 23 17.46 -15.74 10.41
N ALA A 24 17.44 -15.46 9.12
CA ALA A 24 16.93 -16.39 8.11
C ALA A 24 17.77 -16.32 6.83
N VAL A 25 17.57 -17.30 5.96
CA VAL A 25 18.17 -17.39 4.63
C VAL A 25 17.04 -17.68 3.65
N THR A 26 16.90 -16.86 2.61
CA THR A 26 15.90 -17.06 1.56
C THR A 26 16.22 -18.32 0.73
N GLU A 27 15.27 -18.81 -0.06
CA GLU A 27 15.50 -19.95 -0.97
C GLU A 27 16.66 -19.69 -1.95
N ASP A 28 16.86 -18.43 -2.35
CA ASP A 28 17.96 -17.99 -3.21
C ASP A 28 19.32 -17.85 -2.47
N GLY A 29 19.38 -18.20 -1.18
CA GLY A 29 20.61 -18.16 -0.38
C GLY A 29 20.99 -16.78 0.17
N ARG A 30 20.07 -15.81 0.18
CA ARG A 30 20.32 -14.46 0.73
C ARG A 30 19.97 -14.41 2.21
N GLY A 31 20.84 -13.82 3.02
CA GLY A 31 20.64 -13.60 4.44
C GLY A 31 19.63 -12.48 4.70
N LEU A 32 18.69 -12.75 5.61
CA LEU A 32 17.77 -11.77 6.18
C LEU A 32 18.21 -11.45 7.62
N TYR A 33 18.29 -10.16 7.92
CA TYR A 33 18.88 -9.65 9.15
C TYR A 33 17.84 -8.94 10.03
N ALA A 34 17.98 -9.12 11.34
CA ALA A 34 17.24 -8.35 12.33
C ALA A 34 18.22 -7.74 13.35
N MET A 35 17.81 -6.66 14.01
CA MET A 35 18.63 -6.02 15.04
C MET A 35 18.99 -7.03 16.16
N ASP A 36 20.19 -6.89 16.71
CA ASP A 36 20.59 -7.68 17.88
C ASP A 36 19.67 -7.36 19.08
N GLY A 37 19.28 -8.40 19.82
CA GLY A 37 18.24 -8.30 20.86
C GLY A 37 16.79 -8.18 20.35
N ALA A 38 16.54 -8.20 19.03
CA ALA A 38 15.17 -8.32 18.52
C ALA A 38 14.52 -9.63 19.00
N VAL A 39 13.21 -9.58 19.21
CA VAL A 39 12.40 -10.73 19.69
C VAL A 39 12.67 -11.94 18.78
N PRO A 40 12.84 -13.16 19.34
CA PRO A 40 13.18 -14.37 18.58
C PRO A 40 12.25 -14.70 17.39
N TRP A 41 11.08 -14.08 17.32
CA TRP A 41 10.05 -14.29 16.30
C TRP A 41 9.83 -13.06 15.41
N CYS A 42 10.86 -12.26 15.16
CA CYS A 42 10.79 -11.13 14.24
C CYS A 42 10.31 -11.63 12.85
N PRO A 43 9.15 -11.16 12.34
CA PRO A 43 8.62 -11.63 11.06
C PRO A 43 9.55 -11.30 9.89
N GLU A 44 9.57 -12.14 8.85
CA GLU A 44 10.42 -11.97 7.66
C GLU A 44 10.29 -10.59 7.00
N PHE A 45 9.07 -10.03 6.93
CA PHE A 45 8.82 -8.71 6.34
C PHE A 45 9.38 -7.53 7.17
N VAL A 46 9.86 -7.79 8.39
CA VAL A 46 10.53 -6.79 9.26
C VAL A 46 12.06 -6.94 9.18
N MET A 47 12.56 -8.00 8.52
CA MET A 47 13.99 -8.21 8.33
C MET A 47 14.53 -7.39 7.17
N ALA A 48 15.75 -6.87 7.33
CA ALA A 48 16.46 -6.17 6.29
C ALA A 48 17.30 -7.15 5.45
N SER A 49 17.36 -6.94 4.15
CA SER A 49 18.33 -7.63 3.28
C SER A 49 19.72 -7.01 3.41
N LEU A 50 20.76 -7.72 2.98
CA LEU A 50 22.13 -7.18 2.97
C LEU A 50 22.23 -5.91 2.09
N SER A 51 21.47 -5.83 0.99
CA SER A 51 21.38 -4.62 0.16
C SER A 51 20.79 -3.44 0.92
N ASP A 52 19.74 -3.65 1.70
CA ASP A 52 19.14 -2.58 2.51
C ASP A 52 20.12 -2.08 3.58
N LEU A 53 20.90 -3.00 4.18
CA LEU A 53 21.96 -2.64 5.13
C LEU A 53 23.14 -1.92 4.47
N ALA A 54 23.48 -2.26 3.23
CA ALA A 54 24.53 -1.60 2.46
C ALA A 54 24.18 -0.13 2.18
N GLU A 55 22.91 0.18 1.89
CA GLU A 55 22.42 1.55 1.71
C GLU A 55 22.55 2.40 2.98
N ARG A 56 22.40 1.77 4.16
CA ARG A 56 22.62 2.41 5.47
C ARG A 56 24.10 2.58 5.82
N GLY A 57 24.99 2.01 5.01
CA GLY A 57 26.43 2.02 5.19
C GLY A 57 26.90 0.98 6.19
N ILE A 58 27.51 -0.09 5.69
CA ILE A 58 28.14 -1.13 6.52
C ILE A 58 29.52 -0.63 6.96
N THR A 59 29.76 -0.66 8.27
CA THR A 59 31.03 -0.29 8.90
C THR A 59 31.91 -1.51 9.17
N GLY A 60 31.29 -2.70 9.31
CA GLY A 60 32.00 -3.97 9.46
C GLY A 60 31.05 -5.16 9.39
N SER A 61 31.60 -6.34 9.13
CA SER A 61 30.86 -7.61 9.09
C SER A 61 31.66 -8.74 9.73
N ALA A 62 30.98 -9.77 10.21
CA ALA A 62 31.59 -10.97 10.75
C ALA A 62 30.97 -12.21 10.10
N ASP A 63 31.80 -13.03 9.44
CA ASP A 63 31.37 -14.28 8.80
C ASP A 63 31.23 -15.42 9.80
N VAL A 64 31.95 -15.34 10.91
CA VAL A 64 31.91 -16.33 11.99
C VAL A 64 31.93 -15.57 13.32
N LEU A 65 30.99 -15.89 14.21
CA LEU A 65 31.02 -15.37 15.58
C LEU A 65 32.19 -16.02 16.32
N PRO A 66 32.96 -15.28 17.13
CA PRO A 66 34.03 -15.86 17.93
C PRO A 66 33.44 -16.95 18.81
N VAL A 67 33.79 -18.20 18.53
CA VAL A 67 33.42 -19.33 19.38
C VAL A 67 34.16 -19.12 20.70
N PRO A 68 33.49 -19.12 21.86
CA PRO A 68 34.19 -19.09 23.12
C PRO A 68 35.10 -20.32 23.16
N VAL A 69 36.41 -20.09 23.13
CA VAL A 69 37.41 -21.14 23.26
C VAL A 69 37.30 -21.60 24.71
N GLY A 70 36.48 -22.64 24.94
CA GLY A 70 36.49 -23.37 26.20
C GLY A 70 37.91 -23.92 26.45
N PRO A 71 38.29 -24.17 27.71
CA PRO A 71 39.55 -24.81 27.99
C PRO A 71 39.67 -26.11 27.18
N GLU A 72 40.83 -26.27 26.54
CA GLU A 72 41.17 -27.35 25.62
C GLU A 72 40.71 -28.72 26.16
N PRO A 73 40.05 -29.57 25.35
CA PRO A 73 39.64 -30.91 25.79
C PRO A 73 40.89 -31.72 26.14
N GLN A 74 41.10 -31.93 27.44
CA GLN A 74 42.19 -32.76 27.94
C GLN A 74 41.97 -34.18 27.43
N ALA A 75 42.86 -34.62 26.54
CA ALA A 75 42.90 -35.98 26.06
C ALA A 75 42.89 -36.96 27.24
N LEU A 76 42.00 -37.94 27.15
CA LEU A 76 41.82 -39.06 28.08
C LEU A 76 43.18 -39.63 28.52
N ARG A 77 43.48 -39.48 29.82
CA ARG A 77 44.61 -40.10 30.50
C ARG A 77 44.21 -41.52 30.92
N ASP A 78 44.23 -42.45 29.96
CA ASP A 78 43.76 -43.83 30.13
C ASP A 78 44.63 -44.73 31.04
N ALA A 79 45.72 -44.23 31.63
CA ALA A 79 46.54 -44.99 32.59
C ALA A 79 46.23 -44.66 34.06
N ASP A 80 45.93 -43.40 34.36
CA ASP A 80 45.64 -42.94 35.73
C ASP A 80 44.20 -43.28 36.14
N GLU A 81 43.26 -43.28 35.19
CA GLU A 81 41.87 -43.68 35.45
C GLU A 81 41.76 -45.19 35.74
N LEU A 82 42.56 -46.03 35.06
CA LEU A 82 42.57 -47.47 35.32
C LEU A 82 43.16 -47.80 36.71
N ALA A 83 44.14 -47.01 37.16
CA ALA A 83 44.69 -47.11 38.52
C ALA A 83 43.67 -46.65 39.58
N ALA A 84 42.90 -45.59 39.29
CA ALA A 84 41.81 -45.13 40.15
C ALA A 84 40.67 -46.17 40.28
N PHE A 85 40.41 -46.95 39.22
CA PHE A 85 39.46 -48.06 39.27
C PHE A 85 39.96 -49.28 40.07
N ARG A 86 41.27 -49.51 40.17
CA ARG A 86 41.84 -50.56 41.03
C ARG A 86 41.92 -50.14 42.50
N ALA A 87 42.12 -48.86 42.79
CA ALA A 87 42.08 -48.32 44.16
C ALA A 87 40.66 -48.27 44.77
N LEU A 88 39.62 -48.57 43.98
CA LEU A 88 38.24 -48.78 44.45
C LEU A 88 38.03 -50.16 45.11
N GLU A 89 38.98 -51.10 44.99
CA GLU A 89 39.00 -52.32 45.79
C GLU A 89 39.41 -51.98 47.22
N LEU A 90 38.40 -51.90 48.09
CA LEU A 90 38.44 -51.71 49.55
C LEU A 90 39.83 -51.76 50.20
N GLY A 91 40.35 -50.59 50.59
CA GLY A 91 41.38 -50.49 51.64
C GLY A 91 42.68 -49.78 51.28
N ASP A 92 42.69 -48.88 50.30
CA ASP A 92 43.90 -48.12 49.97
C ASP A 92 44.23 -47.04 51.03
N VAL A 93 45.53 -46.87 51.29
CA VAL A 93 46.12 -46.11 52.41
C VAL A 93 46.06 -44.59 52.18
N ASP A 94 45.67 -44.15 50.98
CA ASP A 94 45.60 -42.74 50.55
C ASP A 94 44.44 -41.92 51.16
N GLY A 95 43.87 -42.37 52.28
CA GLY A 95 42.94 -41.58 53.09
C GLY A 95 41.58 -41.31 52.44
N ARG A 96 41.15 -42.16 51.50
CA ARG A 96 39.79 -42.10 50.93
C ARG A 96 38.84 -43.00 51.73
N VAL A 97 37.80 -42.42 52.32
CA VAL A 97 36.74 -43.14 53.04
C VAL A 97 35.50 -43.25 52.15
N SER A 98 34.84 -44.41 52.18
CA SER A 98 33.52 -44.58 51.60
C SER A 98 32.50 -43.76 52.39
N ALA A 99 31.91 -42.75 51.76
CA ALA A 99 30.85 -41.94 52.34
C ALA A 99 29.55 -42.22 51.60
N SER A 100 28.49 -42.52 52.35
CA SER A 100 27.12 -42.48 51.86
C SER A 100 26.44 -41.24 52.44
N CYS A 101 25.61 -40.55 51.67
CA CYS A 101 24.64 -39.64 52.26
C CYS A 101 23.41 -40.43 52.71
N GLY A 102 22.65 -39.87 53.64
CA GLY A 102 21.38 -40.47 54.10
C GLY A 102 20.27 -40.58 53.04
N LYS A 103 20.50 -40.18 51.79
CA LYS A 103 19.54 -40.41 50.68
C LYS A 103 19.74 -41.82 50.11
N PRO A 104 18.73 -42.70 50.17
CA PRO A 104 18.86 -44.11 49.77
C PRO A 104 19.05 -44.35 48.27
N GLY A 105 18.80 -43.34 47.43
CA GLY A 105 19.00 -43.42 45.97
C GLY A 105 20.38 -42.97 45.48
N HIS A 106 21.25 -42.48 46.38
CA HIS A 106 22.59 -42.05 45.99
C HIS A 106 23.58 -43.19 46.17
N PRO A 107 24.44 -43.48 45.18
CA PRO A 107 25.47 -44.51 45.34
C PRO A 107 26.47 -44.08 46.42
N THR A 108 27.19 -45.02 47.02
CA THR A 108 28.31 -44.70 47.90
C THR A 108 29.47 -44.15 47.05
N TRP A 109 30.16 -43.11 47.50
CA TRP A 109 31.31 -42.55 46.78
C TRP A 109 32.52 -42.36 47.72
N LEU A 110 33.71 -42.26 47.13
CA LEU A 110 34.96 -42.10 47.87
C LEU A 110 35.27 -40.62 48.13
N ARG A 111 35.73 -40.29 49.34
CA ARG A 111 36.18 -38.94 49.71
C ARG A 111 37.41 -38.96 50.57
N LYS A 112 38.25 -37.92 50.45
CA LYS A 112 39.32 -37.72 51.43
C LYS A 112 38.72 -37.47 52.82
N VAL A 113 39.40 -37.92 53.87
CA VAL A 113 38.97 -37.72 55.27
C VAL A 113 38.72 -36.24 55.61
N ASP A 114 39.46 -35.32 54.98
CA ASP A 114 39.37 -33.87 55.18
C ASP A 114 38.38 -33.16 54.25
N ASP A 115 37.69 -33.89 53.35
CA ASP A 115 36.80 -33.29 52.36
C ASP A 115 35.39 -33.02 52.93
N THR A 116 35.17 -31.78 53.37
CA THR A 116 33.90 -31.31 53.95
C THR A 116 32.85 -30.87 52.91
N ARG A 117 33.06 -31.09 51.60
CA ARG A 117 32.11 -30.64 50.57
C ARG A 117 30.76 -31.36 50.68
N ALA A 118 29.68 -30.82 50.13
CA ALA A 118 28.39 -31.53 50.08
C ALA A 118 28.45 -32.75 49.12
N CYS A 119 27.62 -33.78 49.37
CA CYS A 119 27.43 -34.94 48.47
C CYS A 119 27.28 -34.47 47.01
N PRO A 120 28.04 -35.02 46.03
CA PRO A 120 28.00 -34.51 44.65
C PRO A 120 26.63 -34.76 44.01
N TRP A 121 26.00 -35.89 44.34
CA TRP A 121 24.66 -36.25 43.87
C TRP A 121 23.57 -35.34 44.45
N CYS A 122 23.69 -34.89 45.70
CA CYS A 122 22.78 -33.89 46.26
C CYS A 122 22.88 -32.54 45.55
N VAL A 123 24.08 -32.14 45.13
CA VAL A 123 24.28 -30.90 44.37
C VAL A 123 23.67 -31.03 42.97
N MET A 124 23.84 -32.19 42.33
CA MET A 124 23.21 -32.47 41.03
C MET A 124 21.68 -32.53 41.12
N ASP A 125 21.11 -33.17 42.15
CA ASP A 125 19.66 -33.15 42.39
C ASP A 125 19.14 -31.71 42.51
N LEU A 126 19.82 -30.87 43.31
CA LEU A 126 19.43 -29.47 43.51
C LEU A 126 19.48 -28.67 42.19
N GLN A 127 20.51 -28.93 41.37
CA GLN A 127 20.64 -28.31 40.05
C GLN A 127 19.54 -28.80 39.09
N ASN A 128 19.23 -30.10 39.09
CA ASN A 128 18.15 -30.67 38.29
C ASN A 128 16.79 -30.13 38.71
N ASP A 129 16.51 -30.03 40.02
CA ASP A 129 15.27 -29.44 40.54
C ASP A 129 15.13 -27.98 40.10
N SER A 130 16.24 -27.21 40.10
CA SER A 130 16.25 -25.82 39.62
C SER A 130 15.99 -25.72 38.11
N LEU A 131 16.50 -26.66 37.32
CA LEU A 131 16.26 -26.72 35.87
C LEU A 131 14.80 -27.09 35.59
N VAL A 132 14.23 -28.06 36.32
CA VAL A 132 12.84 -28.46 36.21
C VAL A 132 11.89 -27.32 36.60
N ALA A 133 12.20 -26.58 37.66
CA ALA A 133 11.44 -25.39 38.03
C ALA A 133 11.47 -24.32 36.94
N ARG A 134 12.63 -24.09 36.32
CA ARG A 134 12.80 -23.13 35.23
C ARG A 134 12.08 -23.54 33.96
N THR A 135 12.11 -24.83 33.59
CA THR A 135 11.37 -25.33 32.43
C THR A 135 9.87 -25.25 32.65
N HIS A 136 9.39 -25.54 33.86
CA HIS A 136 7.98 -25.38 34.21
C HIS A 136 7.54 -23.91 34.13
N GLN A 137 8.37 -22.98 34.61
CA GLN A 137 8.10 -21.55 34.51
C GLN A 137 8.04 -21.10 33.04
N LEU A 138 8.95 -21.56 32.18
CA LEU A 138 8.91 -21.29 30.74
C LEU A 138 7.66 -21.88 30.08
N ALA A 139 7.25 -23.09 30.47
CA ALA A 139 6.03 -23.70 29.95
C ALA A 139 4.79 -22.88 30.30
N LEU A 140 4.70 -22.39 31.55
CA LEU A 140 3.62 -21.50 31.97
C LEU A 140 3.63 -20.16 31.22
N TYR A 141 4.81 -19.58 30.96
CA TYR A 141 4.90 -18.38 30.12
C TYR A 141 4.45 -18.64 28.68
N GLN A 142 4.88 -19.75 28.08
CA GLN A 142 4.46 -20.13 26.72
C GLN A 142 2.96 -20.44 26.64
N GLU A 143 2.36 -20.99 27.69
CA GLU A 143 0.92 -21.22 27.77
C GLU A 143 0.16 -19.92 27.96
N MET A 144 0.69 -19.00 28.77
CA MET A 144 0.13 -17.65 28.94
C MET A 144 0.19 -16.87 27.63
N GLU A 145 1.30 -16.93 26.89
CA GLU A 145 1.41 -16.36 25.55
C GLU A 145 0.44 -17.02 24.57
N ARG A 146 0.35 -18.35 24.55
CA ARG A 146 -0.65 -19.05 23.71
C ARG A 146 -2.08 -18.67 24.07
N ASN A 147 -2.40 -18.42 25.33
CA ASN A 147 -3.73 -17.99 25.75
C ASN A 147 -3.97 -16.50 25.46
N PHE A 148 -2.94 -15.66 25.56
CA PHE A 148 -3.01 -14.24 25.24
C PHE A 148 -3.20 -14.03 23.72
N TRP A 149 -2.42 -14.72 22.89
CA TRP A 149 -2.54 -14.69 21.43
C TRP A 149 -3.68 -15.58 20.91
N GLY A 150 -4.01 -16.67 21.59
CA GLY A 150 -5.11 -17.58 21.23
C GLY A 150 -6.50 -17.05 21.60
N ASN A 151 -6.61 -16.19 22.61
CA ASN A 151 -7.82 -15.40 22.87
C ASN A 151 -7.91 -14.12 22.02
N GLN A 152 -6.96 -13.88 21.12
CA GLN A 152 -7.05 -12.88 20.04
C GLN A 152 -8.01 -13.34 18.92
N ARG A 153 -9.05 -14.10 19.31
CA ARG A 153 -10.32 -14.24 18.58
C ARG A 153 -11.12 -12.93 18.59
N VAL A 154 -10.69 -11.97 19.41
CA VAL A 154 -10.82 -10.54 19.11
C VAL A 154 -9.74 -10.27 18.06
N ASP A 155 -9.99 -10.28 16.75
CA ASP A 155 -11.09 -9.55 16.14
C ASP A 155 -11.21 -9.89 14.62
N GLU A 156 -11.63 -11.11 14.26
CA GLU A 156 -12.01 -11.41 12.86
C GLU A 156 -13.03 -10.38 12.34
N SER A 157 -13.81 -9.79 13.25
CA SER A 157 -14.71 -8.66 12.99
C SER A 157 -13.96 -7.37 12.61
N LEU A 158 -12.91 -6.98 13.34
CA LEU A 158 -12.12 -5.78 13.04
C LEU A 158 -11.29 -5.98 11.78
N ALA A 159 -10.74 -7.18 11.56
CA ALA A 159 -10.06 -7.52 10.32
C ALA A 159 -11.01 -7.43 9.12
N ALA A 160 -12.25 -7.94 9.26
CA ALA A 160 -13.28 -7.79 8.23
C ALA A 160 -13.72 -6.33 8.03
N VAL A 161 -13.82 -5.53 9.09
CA VAL A 161 -14.11 -4.09 9.02
C VAL A 161 -12.97 -3.34 8.34
N ALA A 162 -11.72 -3.62 8.69
CA ALA A 162 -10.53 -3.03 8.07
C ALA A 162 -10.45 -3.41 6.58
N ASN A 163 -10.68 -4.67 6.24
CA ASN A 163 -10.68 -5.14 4.86
C ASN A 163 -11.79 -4.48 4.02
N ARG A 164 -13.00 -4.30 4.58
CA ARG A 164 -14.06 -3.52 3.93
C ARG A 164 -13.64 -2.08 3.69
N ARG A 165 -13.05 -1.43 4.70
CA ARG A 165 -12.57 -0.05 4.57
C ARG A 165 -11.47 0.09 3.52
N ILE A 166 -10.56 -0.88 3.44
CA ILE A 166 -9.52 -0.94 2.40
C ILE A 166 -10.15 -1.08 1.01
N ALA A 167 -11.18 -1.91 0.85
CA ALA A 167 -11.88 -2.05 -0.42
C ALA A 167 -12.58 -0.75 -0.86
N GLU A 168 -13.28 -0.07 0.05
CA GLU A 168 -13.89 1.24 -0.20
C GLU A 168 -12.86 2.29 -0.64
N LEU A 169 -11.74 2.39 0.09
CA LEU A 169 -10.66 3.33 -0.24
C LEU A 169 -10.01 3.03 -1.59
N ASN A 170 -9.91 1.75 -1.97
CA ASN A 170 -9.41 1.36 -3.29
C ASN A 170 -10.39 1.77 -4.40
N GLU A 171 -11.69 1.60 -4.19
CA GLU A 171 -12.71 2.05 -5.15
C GLU A 171 -12.69 3.59 -5.31
N GLU A 172 -12.59 4.32 -4.21
CA GLU A 172 -12.43 5.78 -4.23
C GLU A 172 -11.16 6.21 -4.96
N ARG A 173 -10.03 5.55 -4.69
CA ARG A 173 -8.75 5.80 -5.39
C ARG A 173 -8.89 5.57 -6.90
N ASP A 174 -9.55 4.50 -7.31
CA ASP A 174 -9.69 4.16 -8.72
C ASP A 174 -10.64 5.15 -9.45
N LYS A 175 -11.70 5.61 -8.77
CA LYS A 175 -12.54 6.72 -9.25
C LYS A 175 -11.74 8.02 -9.42
N LEU A 176 -10.91 8.37 -8.44
CA LEU A 176 -10.07 9.56 -8.52
C LEU A 176 -9.03 9.45 -9.65
N ARG A 177 -8.43 8.28 -9.86
CA ARG A 177 -7.51 8.04 -10.98
C ARG A 177 -8.19 8.20 -12.34
N ALA A 178 -9.41 7.68 -12.50
CA ALA A 178 -10.19 7.89 -13.72
C ALA A 178 -10.46 9.38 -13.96
N ARG A 179 -10.84 10.12 -12.91
CA ARG A 179 -11.08 11.56 -13.01
C ARG A 179 -9.82 12.36 -13.37
N VAL A 180 -8.66 11.98 -12.83
CA VAL A 180 -7.38 12.60 -13.20
C VAL A 180 -7.06 12.33 -14.67
N ALA A 181 -7.26 11.10 -15.16
CA ALA A 181 -7.05 10.79 -16.58
C ALA A 181 -7.97 11.59 -17.51
N GLU A 182 -9.24 11.79 -17.15
CA GLU A 182 -10.16 12.66 -17.89
C GLU A 182 -9.66 14.11 -17.93
N LEU A 183 -9.27 14.67 -16.78
CA LEU A 183 -8.77 16.04 -16.69
C LEU A 183 -7.44 16.22 -17.44
N GLU A 184 -6.58 15.21 -17.46
CA GLU A 184 -5.35 15.22 -18.24
C GLU A 184 -5.64 15.19 -19.75
N ALA A 185 -6.64 14.42 -20.20
CA ALA A 185 -7.09 14.43 -21.59
C ALA A 185 -7.69 15.79 -21.98
N GLU A 186 -8.54 16.38 -21.12
CA GLU A 186 -9.09 17.73 -21.33
C GLU A 186 -7.98 18.79 -21.41
N LYS A 187 -6.97 18.70 -20.53
CA LYS A 187 -5.81 19.60 -20.54
C LYS A 187 -4.98 19.44 -21.82
N GLN A 188 -4.74 18.22 -22.28
CA GLN A 188 -4.04 17.97 -23.54
C GLN A 188 -4.81 18.54 -24.74
N GLN A 189 -6.13 18.37 -24.76
CA GLN A 189 -6.99 18.95 -25.78
C GLN A 189 -6.93 20.49 -25.78
N ALA A 190 -7.03 21.11 -24.60
CA ALA A 190 -6.91 22.57 -24.47
C ALA A 190 -5.53 23.09 -24.91
N SER A 191 -4.46 22.37 -24.56
CA SER A 191 -3.10 22.69 -24.99
C SER A 191 -2.93 22.59 -26.51
N ALA A 192 -3.53 21.59 -27.15
CA ALA A 192 -3.49 21.43 -28.60
C ALA A 192 -4.25 22.56 -29.31
N LEU A 193 -5.41 22.96 -28.79
CA LEU A 193 -6.16 24.11 -29.29
C LEU A 193 -5.38 25.43 -29.13
N GLY A 194 -4.69 25.61 -28.00
CA GLY A 194 -3.81 26.77 -27.77
C GLY A 194 -2.67 26.84 -28.79
N ALA A 195 -1.98 25.72 -29.03
CA ALA A 195 -0.91 25.64 -30.02
C ALA A 195 -1.39 25.93 -31.44
N ALA A 196 -2.56 25.39 -31.82
CA ALA A 196 -3.16 25.67 -33.14
C ALA A 196 -3.54 27.16 -33.30
N ALA A 197 -4.03 27.80 -32.24
CA ALA A 197 -4.33 29.23 -32.25
C ALA A 197 -3.05 30.10 -32.38
N GLU A 198 -1.97 29.72 -31.70
CA GLU A 198 -0.66 30.38 -31.83
C GLU A 198 -0.08 30.23 -33.25
N GLU A 199 -0.16 29.03 -33.84
CA GLU A 199 0.30 28.76 -35.21
C GLU A 199 -0.47 29.62 -36.24
N ARG A 200 -1.80 29.76 -36.07
CA ARG A 200 -2.59 30.68 -36.90
C ARG A 200 -2.19 32.14 -36.73
N LEU A 201 -1.94 32.58 -35.49
CA LEU A 201 -1.51 33.95 -35.25
C LEU A 201 -0.18 34.21 -35.95
N ALA A 202 0.74 33.24 -35.91
CA ALA A 202 2.01 33.31 -36.64
C ALA A 202 1.79 33.36 -38.17
N ALA A 203 0.92 32.52 -38.73
CA ALA A 203 0.60 32.53 -40.16
C ALA A 203 0.00 33.87 -40.63
N ARG A 204 -0.91 34.46 -39.82
CA ARG A 204 -1.47 35.80 -40.07
C ARG A 204 -0.40 36.89 -40.05
N ILE A 205 0.55 36.84 -39.10
CA ILE A 205 1.66 37.80 -39.03
C ILE A 205 2.57 37.68 -40.26
N LEU A 206 2.73 36.47 -40.81
CA LEU A 206 3.55 36.20 -42.00
C LEU A 206 2.83 36.50 -43.33
N GLY A 207 1.54 36.88 -43.30
CA GLY A 207 0.78 37.27 -44.50
C GLY A 207 0.29 36.10 -45.36
N ASP A 208 0.24 34.89 -44.81
CA ASP A 208 -0.27 33.70 -45.50
C ASP A 208 -1.79 33.55 -45.25
N GLU A 209 -2.59 34.35 -45.94
CA GLU A 209 -4.06 34.37 -45.77
C GLU A 209 -4.72 33.04 -46.20
N ALA A 210 -4.09 32.28 -47.12
CA ALA A 210 -4.60 30.98 -47.56
C ALA A 210 -4.49 29.90 -46.46
N ALA A 211 -3.46 29.98 -45.61
CA ALA A 211 -3.30 29.10 -44.45
C ALA A 211 -4.18 29.52 -43.25
N ALA A 212 -4.69 30.75 -43.24
CA ALA A 212 -5.48 31.29 -42.12
C ALA A 212 -6.97 30.90 -42.15
N ASP A 213 -7.50 30.48 -43.30
CA ASP A 213 -8.94 30.22 -43.52
C ASP A 213 -9.34 28.72 -43.49
N GLU A 214 -8.38 27.78 -43.53
CA GLU A 214 -8.70 26.36 -43.30
C GLU A 214 -8.85 26.08 -41.80
N LEU A 215 -10.11 26.06 -41.32
CA LEU A 215 -10.41 25.51 -40.00
C LEU A 215 -10.18 23.98 -40.04
N PRO A 216 -9.23 23.43 -39.26
CA PRO A 216 -9.04 21.99 -39.16
C PRO A 216 -10.34 21.39 -38.62
N GLU A 217 -10.74 20.23 -39.16
CA GLU A 217 -11.97 19.53 -38.78
C GLU A 217 -12.16 19.39 -37.25
N VAL A 218 -11.04 19.36 -36.51
CA VAL A 218 -11.00 19.32 -35.04
C VAL A 218 -11.67 20.54 -34.40
N GLU A 219 -11.50 21.73 -34.97
CA GLU A 219 -12.07 22.97 -34.43
C GLU A 219 -13.53 23.13 -34.79
N VAL A 220 -13.93 22.76 -36.00
CA VAL A 220 -15.34 22.65 -36.40
C VAL A 220 -16.07 21.65 -35.49
N ARG A 221 -15.41 20.52 -35.16
CA ARG A 221 -15.94 19.51 -34.22
C ARG A 221 -16.03 20.04 -32.79
N ALA A 222 -15.04 20.81 -32.33
CA ALA A 222 -15.03 21.43 -31.01
C ALA A 222 -16.12 22.52 -30.87
N GLN A 223 -16.27 23.38 -31.88
CA GLN A 223 -17.32 24.40 -31.93
C GLN A 223 -18.72 23.76 -31.97
N ARG A 224 -18.89 22.70 -32.77
CA ARG A 224 -20.14 21.92 -32.81
C ARG A 224 -20.44 21.26 -31.47
N ALA A 225 -19.43 20.69 -30.80
CA ALA A 225 -19.58 20.10 -29.46
C ALA A 225 -19.95 21.15 -28.39
N ALA A 226 -19.34 22.34 -28.45
CA ALA A 226 -19.68 23.46 -27.57
C ALA A 226 -21.13 23.90 -27.76
N LEU A 227 -21.63 23.97 -29.00
CA LEU A 227 -23.04 24.27 -29.26
C LEU A 227 -23.99 23.21 -28.72
N VAL A 228 -23.64 21.94 -28.90
CA VAL A 228 -24.41 20.81 -28.37
C VAL A 228 -24.45 20.84 -26.83
N ALA A 229 -23.37 21.27 -26.17
CA ALA A 229 -23.35 21.45 -24.73
C ALA A 229 -24.21 22.63 -24.24
N MET A 230 -24.35 23.69 -25.05
CA MET A 230 -25.22 24.83 -24.77
C MET A 230 -26.71 24.55 -25.03
N LEU A 231 -27.03 23.52 -25.83
CA LEU A 231 -28.41 23.11 -26.06
C LEU A 231 -29.07 22.66 -24.74
N PRO A 232 -30.24 23.20 -24.39
CA PRO A 232 -30.97 22.74 -23.22
C PRO A 232 -31.28 21.24 -23.35
N LYS A 233 -31.00 20.48 -22.29
CA LYS A 233 -31.23 19.01 -22.23
C LYS A 233 -32.71 18.62 -22.37
N ALA A 234 -33.63 19.55 -22.20
CA ALA A 234 -35.06 19.33 -22.34
C ALA A 234 -35.62 20.25 -23.43
N PRO A 235 -36.55 19.76 -24.27
CA PRO A 235 -37.21 20.56 -25.28
C PRO A 235 -37.97 21.72 -24.63
N PRO A 236 -38.02 22.91 -25.26
CA PRO A 236 -39.03 23.90 -24.89
C PRO A 236 -40.44 23.29 -25.03
N PRO A 237 -41.42 23.72 -24.21
CA PRO A 237 -42.79 23.22 -24.31
C PRO A 237 -43.33 23.36 -25.74
N VAL A 238 -43.94 22.29 -26.25
CA VAL A 238 -44.66 22.33 -27.53
C VAL A 238 -45.73 23.44 -27.42
N PRO A 239 -45.70 24.44 -28.32
CA PRO A 239 -46.60 25.57 -28.20
C PRO A 239 -48.05 25.12 -28.42
N MET A 240 -48.90 25.34 -27.42
CA MET A 240 -50.33 25.04 -27.51
C MET A 240 -51.07 26.13 -28.29
N PRO A 241 -52.23 25.82 -28.93
CA PRO A 241 -53.05 26.82 -29.59
C PRO A 241 -53.45 27.93 -28.59
N GLY A 242 -53.08 29.17 -28.88
CA GLY A 242 -53.32 30.32 -27.99
C GLY A 242 -52.10 30.83 -27.22
N GLN A 243 -50.95 30.14 -27.28
CA GLN A 243 -49.71 30.69 -26.75
C GLN A 243 -49.09 31.73 -27.69
N GLY A 244 -48.45 32.74 -27.10
CA GLY A 244 -47.93 33.92 -27.80
C GLY A 244 -46.94 33.57 -28.94
N PRO A 245 -46.83 34.43 -29.96
CA PRO A 245 -45.99 34.20 -31.14
C PRO A 245 -44.52 33.94 -30.78
N GLU A 246 -44.03 34.50 -29.69
CA GLU A 246 -42.66 34.35 -29.19
C GLU A 246 -42.28 32.89 -28.87
N LEU A 247 -43.18 32.12 -28.26
CA LEU A 247 -42.96 30.70 -27.91
C LEU A 247 -42.89 29.81 -29.17
N ARG A 248 -43.67 30.14 -30.20
CA ARG A 248 -43.62 29.44 -31.50
C ARG A 248 -42.34 29.73 -32.27
N ALA A 249 -41.89 30.98 -32.27
CA ALA A 249 -40.62 31.37 -32.88
C ALA A 249 -39.43 30.70 -32.17
N ALA A 250 -39.44 30.69 -30.84
CA ALA A 250 -38.47 29.98 -29.99
C ALA A 250 -38.36 28.49 -30.33
N TYR A 251 -39.49 27.79 -30.37
CA TYR A 251 -39.54 26.35 -30.67
C TYR A 251 -39.04 26.05 -32.10
N GLY A 252 -39.45 26.85 -33.10
CA GLY A 252 -39.03 26.68 -34.49
C GLY A 252 -37.55 27.00 -34.76
N VAL A 253 -36.87 27.75 -33.89
CA VAL A 253 -35.41 27.93 -33.96
C VAL A 253 -34.69 26.77 -33.31
N TRP A 254 -35.20 26.28 -32.17
CA TRP A 254 -34.65 25.11 -31.51
C TRP A 254 -34.66 23.86 -32.41
N GLU A 255 -35.77 23.58 -33.11
CA GLU A 255 -35.85 22.46 -34.07
C GLU A 255 -34.86 22.59 -35.24
N ARG A 256 -34.66 23.81 -35.76
CA ARG A 256 -33.71 24.05 -36.86
C ARG A 256 -32.27 23.91 -36.42
N VAL A 257 -31.92 24.42 -35.24
CA VAL A 257 -30.57 24.26 -34.68
C VAL A 257 -30.27 22.79 -34.42
N ALA A 258 -31.23 22.04 -33.85
CA ALA A 258 -31.09 20.60 -33.68
C ALA A 258 -30.97 19.85 -35.02
N GLY A 259 -31.74 20.24 -36.03
CA GLY A 259 -31.67 19.69 -37.39
C GLY A 259 -30.33 19.93 -38.08
N VAL A 260 -29.78 21.15 -37.99
CA VAL A 260 -28.44 21.51 -38.51
C VAL A 260 -27.34 20.74 -37.77
N LEU A 261 -27.50 20.55 -36.46
CA LEU A 261 -26.54 19.82 -35.64
C LEU A 261 -26.72 18.29 -35.73
N GLY A 262 -27.76 17.78 -36.39
CA GLY A 262 -28.04 16.35 -36.54
C GLY A 262 -28.31 15.64 -35.21
N VAL A 263 -28.86 16.36 -34.23
CA VAL A 263 -29.14 15.84 -32.88
C VAL A 263 -30.63 15.46 -32.79
N GLU A 264 -30.92 14.22 -32.39
CA GLU A 264 -32.30 13.81 -32.10
C GLU A 264 -32.84 14.56 -30.88
N LEU A 265 -34.06 15.09 -31.01
CA LEU A 265 -34.68 15.89 -29.95
C LEU A 265 -35.01 14.99 -28.74
N PRO A 266 -34.54 15.33 -27.52
CA PRO A 266 -34.85 14.55 -26.34
C PRO A 266 -36.35 14.60 -26.03
N GLN A 267 -36.98 13.45 -25.82
CA GLN A 267 -38.36 13.34 -25.35
C GLN A 267 -38.40 13.53 -23.82
N GLY A 268 -38.28 14.77 -23.36
CA GLY A 268 -38.30 15.15 -21.94
C GLY A 268 -39.52 16.00 -21.56
N PRO A 269 -39.86 16.10 -20.27
CA PRO A 269 -40.94 16.98 -19.81
C PRO A 269 -40.62 18.46 -20.11
N PRO A 270 -41.64 19.29 -20.40
CA PRO A 270 -41.44 20.66 -20.83
C PRO A 270 -40.82 21.53 -19.73
N MET A 271 -39.86 22.37 -20.13
CA MET A 271 -39.25 23.38 -19.26
C MET A 271 -40.22 24.52 -18.92
N SER A 272 -39.93 25.27 -17.85
CA SER A 272 -40.65 26.51 -17.56
C SER A 272 -40.39 27.58 -18.65
N VAL A 273 -41.38 28.44 -18.92
CA VAL A 273 -41.29 29.49 -19.96
C VAL A 273 -40.15 30.48 -19.68
N ALA A 274 -39.88 30.78 -18.41
CA ALA A 274 -38.83 31.70 -17.99
C ALA A 274 -37.42 31.14 -18.27
N GLU A 275 -37.15 29.88 -17.90
CA GLU A 275 -35.86 29.23 -18.19
C GLU A 275 -35.63 29.00 -19.69
N SER A 276 -36.72 28.85 -20.46
CA SER A 276 -36.63 28.68 -21.91
C SER A 276 -36.15 29.97 -22.59
N SER A 277 -36.67 31.13 -22.17
CA SER A 277 -36.38 32.42 -22.80
C SER A 277 -34.90 32.83 -22.69
N GLU A 278 -34.27 32.63 -21.53
CA GLU A 278 -32.86 33.00 -21.31
C GLU A 278 -31.89 32.08 -22.06
N LYS A 279 -32.12 30.76 -21.99
CA LYS A 279 -31.28 29.80 -22.72
C LYS A 279 -31.39 29.97 -24.24
N LEU A 280 -32.59 30.27 -24.74
CA LEU A 280 -32.79 30.53 -26.16
C LEU A 280 -32.07 31.80 -26.61
N ARG A 281 -32.08 32.89 -25.82
CA ARG A 281 -31.32 34.12 -26.14
C ARG A 281 -29.82 33.85 -26.29
N LEU A 282 -29.23 33.05 -25.41
CA LEU A 282 -27.82 32.65 -25.51
C LEU A 282 -27.55 31.81 -26.76
N LEU A 283 -28.47 30.92 -27.10
CA LEU A 283 -28.41 30.10 -28.31
C LEU A 283 -28.51 30.93 -29.60
N PHE A 284 -29.38 31.95 -29.62
CA PHE A 284 -29.50 32.91 -30.72
C PHE A 284 -28.20 33.69 -30.94
N ALA A 285 -27.62 34.24 -29.86
CA ALA A 285 -26.36 34.98 -29.94
C ALA A 285 -25.22 34.09 -30.48
N GLY A 286 -25.17 32.82 -30.06
CA GLY A 286 -24.21 31.84 -30.57
C GLY A 286 -24.41 31.49 -32.05
N ALA A 287 -25.66 31.28 -32.48
CA ALA A 287 -25.98 30.96 -33.88
C ALA A 287 -25.68 32.12 -34.83
N GLU A 288 -25.98 33.36 -34.41
CA GLU A 288 -25.71 34.58 -35.18
C GLU A 288 -24.20 34.82 -35.35
N ALA A 289 -23.42 34.60 -34.30
CA ALA A 289 -21.95 34.70 -34.36
C ALA A 289 -21.30 33.71 -35.34
N MET A 290 -21.99 32.61 -35.67
CA MET A 290 -21.53 31.60 -36.63
C MET A 290 -22.12 31.77 -38.04
N GLY A 291 -22.87 32.85 -38.30
CA GLY A 291 -23.49 33.09 -39.60
C GLY A 291 -24.61 32.12 -39.95
N ILE A 292 -25.22 31.44 -38.96
CA ILE A 292 -26.40 30.61 -39.21
C ILE A 292 -27.58 31.55 -39.48
N PRO A 293 -28.24 31.45 -40.65
CA PRO A 293 -29.33 32.35 -41.00
C PRO A 293 -30.51 32.18 -40.04
N LEU A 294 -30.78 33.23 -39.25
CA LEU A 294 -31.93 33.32 -38.36
C LEU A 294 -33.17 33.79 -39.14
N PRO A 295 -34.40 33.40 -38.72
CA PRO A 295 -35.61 33.95 -39.33
C PRO A 295 -35.66 35.48 -39.15
N PRO A 296 -36.26 36.22 -40.10
CA PRO A 296 -36.49 37.65 -39.91
C PRO A 296 -37.28 37.84 -38.62
N ARG A 297 -36.85 38.77 -37.75
CA ARG A 297 -37.66 39.21 -36.62
C ARG A 297 -39.00 39.65 -37.20
N GLY A 298 -40.08 38.97 -36.81
CA GLY A 298 -41.41 39.43 -37.14
C GLY A 298 -41.60 40.77 -36.45
N ASP A 299 -41.47 41.87 -37.19
CA ASP A 299 -41.84 43.20 -36.74
C ASP A 299 -43.37 43.27 -36.69
N ASP A 300 -43.96 42.60 -35.70
CA ASP A 300 -45.36 42.83 -35.33
C ASP A 300 -45.41 44.11 -34.48
N SER A 301 -45.17 45.25 -35.12
CA SER A 301 -45.66 46.53 -34.59
C SER A 301 -47.19 46.48 -34.68
N PRO A 302 -47.93 46.58 -33.56
CA PRO A 302 -49.36 46.75 -33.67
C PRO A 302 -49.61 48.09 -34.35
N GLU A 303 -50.08 48.07 -35.59
CA GLU A 303 -50.65 49.26 -36.22
C GLU A 303 -51.76 49.76 -35.29
N ALA A 304 -51.48 50.87 -34.63
CA ALA A 304 -52.49 51.64 -33.91
C ALA A 304 -53.49 52.14 -34.96
N GLY A 305 -54.61 51.42 -35.07
CA GLY A 305 -55.76 51.88 -35.84
C GLY A 305 -56.33 53.12 -35.16
N ASP A 306 -55.98 54.29 -35.69
CA ASP A 306 -56.74 55.52 -35.49
C ASP A 306 -58.10 55.35 -36.19
N GLY A 307 -59.12 55.04 -35.40
CA GLY A 307 -60.52 55.07 -35.80
C GLY A 307 -61.20 56.29 -35.20
N SER A 308 -61.41 57.31 -36.05
CA SER A 308 -62.42 58.37 -35.85
C SER A 308 -63.84 57.85 -36.07
#